data_AF-A0A1R3K0Z1-F1
#
_entry.id   AF-A0A1R3K0Z1-F1
#
_cell.length_a   1.000
_cell.length_b   1.000
_cell.length_c   1.000
_cell.angle_alpha   90.00
_cell.angle_beta   90.00
_cell.angle_gamma   90.00
#
_symmetry.space_group_name_H-M   'P 1'
#
loop_
_entity.id
_entity.type
_entity.pdbx_description
1 polymer ?
#
loop_
_entity_poly.entity_id
_entity_poly.type
_entity_poly.pdbx_seq_one_letter_code
_entity_poly.pdbx_strand_id
1 'polypeptide(L)'
;MDIEQKQAEWIDHFTKQASAQKGSALAPVIVEATSHPSLFAFSEILAVPAVAELEGTENSMYLEVLRLFAHGTWSDYKSKSDYQ
;
A
#
# COMPACT_ATOMS: atom_id res chain seq x y z
N MET A 1 -12.77 7.59 -17.89
CA MET A 1 -12.70 6.46 -18.83
C MET A 1 -11.26 5.94 -19.03
N ASP A 2 -10.31 6.68 -19.61
CA ASP A 2 -8.92 6.15 -19.77
C ASP A 2 -8.12 6.04 -18.45
N ILE A 3 -8.29 7.01 -17.55
CA ILE A 3 -7.56 7.05 -16.26
C ILE A 3 -8.02 5.92 -15.33
N GLU A 4 -9.32 5.63 -15.31
CA GLU A 4 -9.91 4.59 -14.45
C GLU A 4 -9.50 3.19 -14.92
N GLN A 5 -9.50 2.95 -16.23
CA GLN A 5 -9.10 1.67 -16.80
C GLN A 5 -7.60 1.40 -16.56
N LYS A 6 -6.76 2.42 -16.76
CA LYS A 6 -5.33 2.34 -16.45
C LYS A 6 -5.08 2.10 -14.97
N GLN A 7 -5.87 2.69 -14.07
CA GLN A 7 -5.77 2.43 -12.64
C GLN A 7 -6.12 0.98 -12.28
N ALA A 8 -7.18 0.40 -12.87
CA ALA A 8 -7.57 -0.98 -12.61
C ALA A 8 -6.45 -1.98 -12.97
N GLU A 9 -5.71 -1.73 -14.06
CA GLU A 9 -4.55 -2.53 -14.45
C GLU A 9 -3.43 -2.46 -13.39
N TRP A 10 -3.18 -1.28 -12.82
CA TRP A 10 -2.19 -1.13 -11.74
C TRP A 10 -2.63 -1.80 -10.45
N ILE A 11 -3.92 -1.71 -10.09
CA ILE A 11 -4.46 -2.41 -8.92
C ILE A 11 -4.26 -3.92 -9.08
N ASP A 12 -4.63 -4.49 -10.24
CA ASP A 12 -4.44 -5.92 -10.52
C ASP A 12 -2.95 -6.31 -10.47
N HIS A 13 -2.08 -5.50 -11.07
CA HIS A 13 -0.63 -5.71 -11.06
C HIS A 13 -0.07 -5.80 -9.64
N PHE A 14 -0.30 -4.78 -8.81
CA PHE A 14 0.24 -4.73 -7.44
C PHE A 14 -0.41 -5.76 -6.52
N THR A 15 -1.70 -6.08 -6.70
CA THR A 15 -2.38 -7.13 -5.94
C THR A 15 -1.76 -8.51 -6.22
N LYS A 16 -1.47 -8.81 -7.49
CA LYS A 16 -0.79 -10.06 -7.90
C LYS A 16 0.64 -10.12 -7.40
N GLN A 17 1.40 -9.03 -7.52
CA GLN A 17 2.75 -8.96 -6.98
C GLN A 17 2.77 -9.16 -5.47
N ALA A 18 1.92 -8.46 -4.72
CA ALA A 18 1.84 -8.61 -3.27
C ALA A 18 1.47 -10.06 -2.87
N SER A 19 0.53 -10.68 -3.58
CA SER A 19 0.12 -12.07 -3.33
C SER A 19 1.24 -13.09 -3.59
N ALA A 20 2.23 -12.76 -4.44
CA ALA A 20 3.35 -13.62 -4.77
C ALA A 20 4.56 -13.43 -3.81
N GLN A 21 4.57 -12.39 -2.98
CA GLN A 21 5.65 -12.08 -2.05
C GLN A 21 5.29 -12.44 -0.61
N LYS A 22 6.30 -12.47 0.28
CA LYS A 22 6.15 -12.74 1.71
C LYS A 22 7.14 -11.94 2.54
N GLY A 23 6.75 -11.59 3.77
CA GLY A 23 7.62 -10.93 4.74
C GLY A 23 8.25 -9.65 4.18
N SER A 24 9.57 -9.50 4.33
CA SER A 24 10.30 -8.29 3.91
C SER A 24 10.24 -8.00 2.40
N ALA A 25 9.93 -9.00 1.56
CA ALA A 25 9.78 -8.80 0.12
C ALA A 25 8.52 -8.00 -0.28
N LEU A 26 7.59 -7.77 0.66
CA LEU A 26 6.40 -6.93 0.43
C LEU A 26 6.70 -5.44 0.54
N ALA A 27 7.73 -5.04 1.30
CA ALA A 27 8.05 -3.63 1.50
C ALA A 27 8.33 -2.88 0.17
N PRO A 28 9.15 -3.42 -0.76
CA PRO A 28 9.34 -2.79 -2.07
C PRO A 28 8.04 -2.64 -2.87
N VAL A 29 7.14 -3.63 -2.82
CA VAL A 29 5.86 -3.61 -3.55
C VAL A 29 4.97 -2.47 -3.04
N ILE A 30 4.92 -2.28 -1.71
CA ILE A 30 4.14 -1.19 -1.10
C ILE A 30 4.74 0.17 -1.45
N VAL A 31 6.07 0.32 -1.42
CA VAL A 31 6.76 1.57 -1.78
C VAL A 31 6.49 1.92 -3.24
N GLU A 32 6.56 0.95 -4.15
CA GLU A 32 6.29 1.17 -5.57
C GLU A 32 4.83 1.57 -5.81
N ALA A 33 3.88 0.84 -5.20
CA ALA A 33 2.45 1.15 -5.33
C ALA A 33 2.13 2.56 -4.81
N THR A 34 2.58 2.92 -3.61
CA THR A 34 2.30 4.23 -3.00
C THR A 34 3.01 5.41 -3.69
N SER A 35 4.03 5.12 -4.50
CA SER A 35 4.74 6.11 -5.31
C SER A 35 4.23 6.19 -6.76
N HIS A 36 3.30 5.32 -7.16
CA HIS A 36 2.89 5.20 -8.56
C HIS A 36 1.94 6.35 -8.98
N PRO A 37 2.29 7.17 -9.99
CA PRO A 37 1.56 8.42 -10.31
C PRO A 37 0.16 8.23 -10.91
N SER A 38 -0.20 6.98 -11.25
CA SER A 38 -1.53 6.64 -11.80
C SER A 38 -2.33 5.70 -10.89
N LEU A 39 -1.93 5.56 -9.63
CA LEU A 39 -2.62 4.73 -8.65
C LEU A 39 -3.09 5.59 -7.47
N PHE A 40 -4.41 5.61 -7.25
CA PHE A 40 -5.05 6.42 -6.20
C PHE A 40 -5.92 5.59 -5.25
N ALA A 41 -6.26 4.35 -5.63
CA ALA A 41 -6.99 3.41 -4.81
C ALA A 41 -6.09 2.27 -4.33
N PHE A 42 -6.14 1.97 -3.03
CA PHE A 42 -5.21 1.05 -2.36
C PHE A 42 -5.92 -0.03 -1.53
N SER A 43 -7.26 0.02 -1.42
CA SER A 43 -8.04 -0.91 -0.59
C SER A 43 -7.86 -2.37 -1.01
N GLU A 44 -7.78 -2.64 -2.30
CA GLU A 44 -7.60 -3.98 -2.87
C GLU A 44 -6.21 -4.54 -2.56
N ILE A 45 -5.17 -3.70 -2.63
CA ILE A 45 -3.79 -4.07 -2.29
C ILE A 45 -3.68 -4.31 -0.78
N LEU A 46 -4.31 -3.46 0.03
CA LEU A 46 -4.37 -3.60 1.49
C LEU A 46 -5.11 -4.88 1.93
N ALA A 47 -6.11 -5.33 1.17
CA ALA A 47 -6.88 -6.54 1.44
C ALA A 47 -6.13 -7.84 1.13
N VAL A 48 -4.94 -7.78 0.52
CA VAL A 48 -4.12 -8.97 0.24
C VAL A 48 -3.68 -9.62 1.57
N PRO A 49 -3.95 -10.92 1.80
CA PRO A 49 -3.62 -11.57 3.07
C PRO A 49 -2.14 -11.45 3.47
N ALA A 50 -1.22 -11.59 2.51
CA ALA A 50 0.22 -11.45 2.75
C ALA A 50 0.61 -10.07 3.31
N VAL A 51 -0.13 -9.01 2.95
CA VAL A 51 0.10 -7.65 3.45
C VAL A 51 -0.27 -7.53 4.93
N ALA A 52 -1.33 -8.21 5.38
CA ALA A 52 -1.72 -8.25 6.78
C ALA A 52 -0.67 -8.96 7.66
N GLU A 53 0.10 -9.91 7.10
CA GLU A 53 1.17 -10.61 7.81
C GLU A 53 2.36 -9.70 8.20
N LEU A 54 2.43 -8.47 7.68
CA LEU A 54 3.44 -7.48 8.08
C LEU A 54 3.19 -6.91 9.47
N GLU A 55 1.97 -7.03 10.00
CA GLU A 55 1.63 -6.57 11.34
C GLU A 55 2.47 -7.30 12.40
N GLY A 56 3.03 -6.56 13.36
CA GLY A 56 3.92 -7.12 14.38
C GLY A 56 5.33 -7.48 13.90
N THR A 57 5.66 -7.25 12.64
CA THR A 57 7.02 -7.43 12.10
C THR A 57 7.82 -6.12 12.07
N GLU A 58 9.12 -6.20 11.76
CA GLU A 58 9.97 -5.02 11.49
C GLU A 58 9.47 -4.16 10.31
N ASN A 59 8.63 -4.73 9.44
CA ASN A 59 8.07 -4.07 8.26
C ASN A 59 6.65 -3.52 8.49
N SER A 60 6.18 -3.49 9.74
CA SER A 60 4.87 -2.94 10.12
C SER A 60 4.68 -1.48 9.70
N MET A 61 5.76 -0.70 9.57
CA MET A 61 5.69 0.68 9.08
C MET A 61 5.12 0.77 7.65
N TYR A 62 5.40 -0.20 6.78
CA TYR A 62 4.91 -0.20 5.40
C TYR A 62 3.40 -0.49 5.36
N LEU A 63 2.92 -1.37 6.24
CA LEU A 63 1.50 -1.61 6.41
C LEU A 63 0.77 -0.33 6.88
N GLU A 64 1.36 0.41 7.82
CA GLU A 64 0.80 1.68 8.29
C GLU A 64 0.74 2.76 7.21
N VAL A 65 1.77 2.84 6.35
CA VAL A 65 1.76 3.73 5.19
C VAL A 65 0.64 3.32 4.22
N LEU A 66 0.50 2.03 3.91
CA LEU A 66 -0.56 1.57 3.01
C LEU A 66 -1.97 1.85 3.57
N ARG A 67 -2.18 1.64 4.88
CA ARG A 67 -3.43 1.99 5.58
C ARG A 67 -3.73 3.49 5.48
N LEU A 68 -2.71 4.33 5.65
CA LEU A 68 -2.83 5.78 5.50
C LEU A 68 -3.23 6.18 4.06
N PHE A 69 -2.65 5.55 3.04
CA PHE A 69 -3.02 5.81 1.64
C PHE A 69 -4.43 5.33 1.30
N ALA A 70 -4.88 4.21 1.88
CA ALA A 70 -6.21 3.67 1.63
C ALA A 70 -7.34 4.45 2.32
N HIS A 71 -7.10 4.93 3.55
CA HIS A 71 -8.17 5.44 4.43
C HIS A 71 -7.83 6.75 5.14
N GLY A 72 -6.57 7.15 5.15
CA GLY A 72 -6.10 8.30 5.90
C GLY A 72 -6.12 9.60 5.10
N THR A 73 -5.74 10.66 5.79
CA THR A 73 -5.65 12.02 5.28
C THR A 73 -4.26 12.59 5.50
N TRP A 74 -3.99 13.74 4.89
CA TRP A 74 -2.76 14.50 5.14
C TRP A 74 -2.59 14.89 6.63
N SER A 75 -3.69 15.13 7.35
CA SER A 75 -3.63 15.42 8.78
C SER A 75 -3.21 14.19 9.59
N ASP A 76 -3.71 13.01 9.23
CA ASP A 76 -3.33 11.75 9.88
C ASP A 76 -1.84 11.47 9.69
N TYR A 77 -1.31 11.71 8.48
CA TYR A 77 0.12 11.60 8.20
C TYR A 77 0.95 12.48 9.14
N LYS A 78 0.62 13.78 9.25
CA LYS A 78 1.36 14.72 10.09
C LYS A 78 1.29 14.35 11.57
N SER A 79 0.12 13.90 12.04
CA SER A 79 -0.04 13.48 13.44
C SER A 79 0.84 12.27 13.79
N LYS A 80 1.12 11.40 12.82
CA LYS A 80 2.03 10.25 12.97
C LYS A 80 3.50 10.64 12.80
N SER A 81 3.80 11.70 12.03
CA SER A 81 5.17 12.23 11.88
C SER A 81 5.63 13.05 13.09
N ASP A 82 4.69 13.62 13.85
CA ASP A 82 4.98 14.43 15.05
C ASP A 82 5.39 13.59 16.28
N TYR A 83 5.64 12.29 16.09
CA TYR A 83 6.50 11.53 17.00
C TYR A 83 7.98 11.83 16.73
N GLN A 84 8.40 13.09 16.89
CA GLN A 84 9.76 13.54 17.30
C GLN A 84 9.73 15.00 17.74
#